data_AF-A0A0H3GLE0-F1
#
_entry.id   AF-A0A0H3GLE0-F1
#
_cell.length_a   1.000
_cell.length_b   1.000
_cell.length_c   1.000
_cell.angle_alpha   90.00
_cell.angle_beta   90.00
_cell.angle_gamma   90.00
#
_symmetry.space_group_name_H-M   'P 1'
#
loop_
_entity.id
_entity.type
_entity.pdbx_description
1 polymer ?
#
loop_
_entity_poly.entity_id
_entity_poly.type
_entity_poly.pdbx_seq_one_letter_code
_entity_poly.pdbx_strand_id
1 'polypeptide(L)'
;MPKDSMFYATLEEAIDAAREEFLANNPDSDEESANVEQLNIQKYVLQDGDIAWQAEFFADEEEQGECLPMLSGEAAQSVFDGDYDEIELRQEWLEENTLHEWDEGEFQLEPSLDTEEGQTAADEWDER
;
A
#
# COMPACT_ATOMS: atom_id res chain seq x y z
N MET A 1 19.73 -4.89 2.94
CA MET A 1 19.47 -3.84 1.92
C MET A 1 18.40 -2.97 2.52
N PRO A 2 18.34 -1.64 2.27
CA PRO A 2 17.04 -1.01 2.42
C PRO A 2 16.09 -1.87 1.57
N LYS A 3 14.91 -2.25 2.08
CA LYS A 3 13.85 -2.61 1.14
C LYS A 3 13.76 -1.36 0.28
N ASP A 4 14.28 -1.39 -0.95
CA ASP A 4 13.88 -0.42 -1.95
C ASP A 4 12.36 -0.45 -1.84
N SER A 5 11.77 0.58 -1.24
CA SER A 5 10.33 0.67 -1.02
C SER A 5 9.77 0.57 -2.42
N MET A 6 9.41 -0.64 -2.81
CA MET A 6 9.02 -0.97 -4.17
C MET A 6 7.62 -0.44 -4.28
N PHE A 7 7.55 0.84 -4.58
CA PHE A 7 6.34 1.53 -4.89
C PHE A 7 5.96 1.14 -6.32
N TYR A 8 4.75 0.66 -6.49
CA TYR A 8 4.22 0.23 -7.77
C TYR A 8 3.24 1.26 -8.30
N ALA A 9 3.22 1.47 -9.61
CA ALA A 9 2.32 2.47 -10.22
C ALA A 9 0.84 2.07 -10.08
N THR A 10 0.56 0.77 -9.97
CA THR A 10 -0.79 0.22 -9.83
C THR A 10 -0.94 -0.64 -8.58
N LEU A 11 -2.18 -0.76 -8.09
CA LEU A 11 -2.49 -1.60 -6.93
C LEU A 11 -2.32 -3.09 -7.29
N GLU A 12 -2.73 -3.50 -8.49
CA GLU A 12 -2.51 -4.87 -9.00
C GLU A 12 -1.02 -5.27 -8.94
N GLU A 13 -0.12 -4.42 -9.45
CA GLU A 13 1.33 -4.68 -9.39
C GLU A 13 1.84 -4.76 -7.95
N ALA A 14 1.33 -3.91 -7.05
CA ALA A 14 1.70 -3.95 -5.64
C ALA A 14 1.27 -5.27 -4.99
N ILE A 15 0.06 -5.74 -5.27
CA ILE A 15 -0.48 -6.99 -4.75
C ILE A 15 0.30 -8.19 -5.31
N ASP A 16 0.57 -8.22 -6.61
CA ASP A 16 1.34 -9.29 -7.25
C ASP A 16 2.74 -9.38 -6.62
N ALA A 17 3.42 -8.24 -6.45
CA ALA A 17 4.71 -8.21 -5.81
C ALA A 17 4.67 -8.62 -4.33
N ALA A 18 3.65 -8.20 -3.59
CA ALA A 18 3.44 -8.63 -2.21
C ALA A 18 3.24 -10.15 -2.12
N ARG A 19 2.51 -10.74 -3.06
CA ARG A 19 2.32 -12.19 -3.16
C ARG A 19 3.64 -12.90 -3.44
N GLU A 20 4.43 -12.40 -4.39
CA GLU A 20 5.76 -12.95 -4.68
C GLU A 20 6.69 -12.85 -3.46
N GLU A 21 6.70 -11.72 -2.76
CA GLU A 21 7.48 -11.54 -1.54
C GLU A 21 7.03 -12.50 -0.42
N PHE A 22 5.71 -12.67 -0.23
CA PHE A 22 5.17 -13.59 0.76
C PHE A 22 5.58 -15.03 0.48
N LEU A 23 5.48 -15.49 -0.77
CA LEU A 23 5.90 -16.84 -1.17
C LEU A 23 7.41 -17.05 -1.07
N ALA A 24 8.20 -16.02 -1.39
CA ALA A 24 9.64 -16.06 -1.22
C ALA A 24 10.05 -16.21 0.26
N ASN A 25 9.29 -15.59 1.17
CA ASN A 25 9.48 -15.71 2.61
C ASN A 25 8.91 -17.01 3.20
N ASN A 26 7.96 -17.65 2.50
CA ASN A 26 7.31 -18.90 2.90
C ASN A 26 7.58 -20.02 1.88
N PRO A 27 8.84 -20.50 1.73
CA PRO A 27 9.20 -21.48 0.69
C PRO A 27 8.60 -22.87 0.90
N ASP A 28 8.01 -23.14 2.07
CA ASP A 28 7.27 -24.37 2.36
C ASP A 28 5.80 -24.29 1.90
N SER A 29 5.35 -23.12 1.45
CA SER A 29 4.03 -22.86 0.90
C SER A 29 4.12 -22.49 -0.57
N ASP A 30 3.14 -22.94 -1.34
CA ASP A 30 2.89 -22.55 -2.73
C ASP A 30 1.65 -21.63 -2.78
N GLU A 31 1.37 -21.00 -3.93
CA GLU A 31 0.19 -20.14 -4.15
C GLU A 31 -1.12 -20.78 -3.66
N GLU A 32 -1.30 -22.09 -3.83
CA GLU A 32 -2.52 -22.81 -3.41
C GLU A 32 -2.53 -23.26 -1.93
N SER A 33 -1.40 -23.16 -1.22
CA SER A 33 -1.27 -23.63 0.17
C SER A 33 -0.84 -22.55 1.17
N ALA A 34 -0.45 -21.39 0.66
CA ALA A 34 -0.27 -20.18 1.44
C ALA A 34 -1.58 -19.83 2.16
N ASN A 35 -1.47 -19.55 3.46
CA ASN A 35 -2.56 -19.02 4.26
C ASN A 35 -2.16 -17.62 4.71
N VAL A 36 -2.84 -16.62 4.16
CA VAL A 36 -2.69 -15.23 4.57
C VAL A 36 -3.88 -14.84 5.43
N GLU A 37 -3.59 -14.22 6.57
CA GLU A 37 -4.62 -13.74 7.50
C GLU A 37 -4.80 -12.23 7.37
N GLN A 38 -3.87 -11.51 6.74
CA GLN A 38 -3.94 -10.05 6.61
C GLN A 38 -3.32 -9.55 5.31
N LEU A 39 -3.99 -8.57 4.70
CA LEU A 39 -3.48 -7.76 3.60
C LEU A 39 -3.38 -6.32 4.09
N ASN A 40 -2.17 -5.77 4.04
CA ASN A 40 -1.92 -4.37 4.26
C ASN A 40 -1.70 -3.68 2.92
N ILE A 41 -2.26 -2.50 2.75
CA ILE A 41 -2.09 -1.66 1.56
C ILE A 41 -1.71 -0.26 2.03
N GLN A 42 -0.84 0.40 1.28
CA GLN A 42 -0.53 1.80 1.45
C GLN A 42 -0.51 2.50 0.10
N LYS A 43 -1.27 3.59 0.02
CA LYS A 43 -1.23 4.50 -1.12
C LYS A 43 -0.25 5.63 -0.83
N TYR A 44 0.55 5.95 -1.82
CA TYR A 44 1.52 7.03 -1.83
C TYR A 44 1.23 7.99 -2.99
N VAL A 45 1.52 9.26 -2.78
CA VAL A 45 1.60 10.29 -3.82
C VAL A 45 3.02 10.84 -3.79
N LEU A 46 3.75 10.63 -4.88
CA LEU A 46 5.13 11.05 -5.02
C LEU A 46 5.23 12.56 -5.29
N GLN A 47 6.42 13.15 -5.18
CA GLN A 47 6.62 14.60 -5.40
C GLN A 47 6.19 15.08 -6.79
N ASP A 48 6.28 14.21 -7.79
CA ASP A 48 5.82 14.47 -9.17
C ASP A 48 4.30 14.37 -9.34
N GLY A 49 3.58 14.02 -8.26
CA GLY A 49 2.14 13.84 -8.21
C GLY A 49 1.69 12.46 -8.71
N ASP A 50 2.62 11.57 -9.06
CA ASP A 50 2.30 10.21 -9.44
C ASP A 50 1.82 9.42 -8.23
N ILE A 51 0.82 8.56 -8.45
CA ILE A 51 0.32 7.66 -7.42
C ILE A 51 1.16 6.41 -7.45
N ALA A 52 1.59 5.97 -6.27
CA ALA A 52 2.20 4.68 -6.11
C ALA A 52 1.54 3.89 -4.98
N TRP A 53 1.70 2.58 -5.02
CA TRP A 53 1.06 1.63 -4.11
C TRP A 53 2.09 0.67 -3.56
N GLN A 54 1.90 0.28 -2.32
CA GLN A 54 2.61 -0.81 -1.68
C GLN A 54 1.57 -1.72 -1.06
N ALA A 55 1.81 -3.02 -1.12
CA ALA A 55 1.00 -4.01 -0.45
C ALA A 55 1.90 -5.00 0.29
N GLU A 56 1.38 -5.60 1.35
CA GLU A 56 2.07 -6.61 2.15
C GLU A 56 1.05 -7.66 2.60
N PHE A 57 1.41 -8.94 2.47
CA PHE A 57 0.62 -10.04 3.03
C PHE A 57 1.28 -10.57 4.28
N PHE A 58 0.47 -10.94 5.26
CA PHE A 58 0.93 -11.55 6.51
C PHE A 58 0.15 -12.83 6.80
N ALA A 59 0.84 -13.77 7.44
CA ALA A 59 0.25 -15.03 7.86
C ALA A 59 -0.50 -14.91 9.20
N ASP A 60 -0.41 -13.76 9.87
CA ASP A 60 -1.05 -13.48 11.16
C ASP A 60 -1.48 -12.00 11.22
N GLU A 61 -2.68 -11.72 11.75
CA GLU A 61 -3.22 -10.36 11.90
C GLU A 61 -2.44 -9.50 12.92
N GLU A 62 -1.62 -10.11 13.79
CA GLU A 62 -0.79 -9.39 14.75
C GLU A 62 0.52 -8.88 14.14
N GLU A 63 0.88 -9.30 12.92
CA GLU A 63 2.09 -8.81 12.24
C GLU A 63 1.92 -7.34 11.81
N GLN A 64 2.90 -6.52 12.22
CA GLN A 64 2.96 -5.10 11.87
C GLN A 64 3.85 -4.93 10.63
N GLY A 65 3.21 -4.50 9.54
CA GLY A 65 3.88 -4.03 8.33
C GLY A 65 4.17 -2.54 8.36
N GLU A 66 4.70 -2.04 7.24
CA GLU A 66 4.82 -0.59 6.99
C GLU A 66 3.50 -0.02 6.45
N CYS A 67 2.68 -0.88 5.84
CA CYS A 67 1.38 -0.52 5.29
C CYS A 67 0.24 -0.62 6.31
N LEU A 68 -0.89 0.02 6.00
CA LEU A 68 -2.10 -0.06 6.83
C LEU A 68 -2.89 -1.35 6.57
N PRO A 69 -3.39 -2.02 7.61
CA PRO A 69 -4.23 -3.20 7.46
C PRO A 69 -5.53 -2.82 6.76
N MET A 70 -5.83 -3.49 5.64
CA MET A 70 -6.99 -3.19 4.81
C MET A 70 -8.00 -4.32 4.82
N LEU A 71 -7.55 -5.56 4.66
CA LEU A 71 -8.41 -6.76 4.71
C LEU A 71 -7.79 -7.80 5.64
N SER A 72 -8.65 -8.64 6.23
CA SER A 72 -8.20 -9.75 7.04
C SER A 72 -9.03 -11.02 6.86
N GLY A 73 -8.48 -12.15 7.30
CA GLY A 73 -9.02 -13.50 7.16
C GLY A 73 -9.33 -13.87 5.70
N GLU A 74 -10.52 -14.40 5.48
CA GLU A 74 -10.97 -14.92 4.17
C GLU A 74 -10.94 -13.86 3.06
N ALA A 75 -11.09 -12.57 3.40
CA ALA A 75 -11.00 -11.48 2.44
C ALA A 75 -9.56 -11.24 1.98
N ALA A 76 -8.59 -11.28 2.89
CA ALA A 76 -7.17 -11.19 2.53
C ALA A 76 -6.75 -12.38 1.64
N GLN A 77 -7.19 -13.60 2.01
CA GLN A 77 -6.93 -14.80 1.21
C GLN A 77 -7.53 -14.70 -0.20
N SER A 78 -8.75 -14.17 -0.35
CA SER A 78 -9.38 -14.01 -1.66
C SER A 78 -8.56 -13.10 -2.59
N VAL A 79 -7.97 -12.03 -2.05
CA VAL A 79 -7.08 -11.15 -2.82
C VAL A 79 -5.80 -11.88 -3.22
N PHE A 80 -5.21 -12.65 -2.30
CA PHE A 80 -4.01 -13.44 -2.57
C PHE A 80 -4.24 -14.46 -3.69
N ASP A 81 -5.38 -15.15 -3.66
CA ASP A 81 -5.80 -16.12 -4.67
C ASP A 81 -6.14 -15.48 -6.03
N GLY A 82 -6.19 -14.14 -6.11
CA GLY A 82 -6.54 -13.39 -7.32
C GLY A 82 -8.05 -13.24 -7.57
N ASP A 83 -8.88 -13.63 -6.60
CA ASP A 83 -10.34 -13.53 -6.63
C ASP A 83 -10.80 -12.23 -5.94
N TYR A 84 -10.41 -11.07 -6.50
CA TYR A 84 -10.79 -9.76 -6.00
C TYR A 84 -11.12 -8.77 -7.12
N ASP A 85 -11.82 -7.69 -6.77
CA ASP A 85 -12.09 -6.58 -7.67
C ASP A 85 -11.25 -5.35 -7.25
N GLU A 86 -10.25 -5.00 -8.07
CA GLU A 86 -9.37 -3.85 -7.81
C GLU A 86 -10.16 -2.55 -7.63
N ILE A 87 -11.26 -2.38 -8.37
CA ILE A 87 -12.06 -1.16 -8.32
C ILE A 87 -12.73 -1.04 -6.94
N GLU A 88 -13.20 -2.16 -6.38
CA GLU A 88 -13.81 -2.20 -5.06
C GLU A 88 -12.78 -1.88 -3.98
N LEU A 89 -11.61 -2.53 -4.01
CA LEU A 89 -10.50 -2.23 -3.11
C LEU A 89 -10.11 -0.74 -3.15
N ARG A 90 -9.98 -0.17 -4.34
CA ARG A 90 -9.61 1.26 -4.47
C ARG A 90 -10.70 2.20 -3.96
N GLN A 91 -11.96 1.81 -4.00
CA GLN A 91 -13.06 2.60 -3.43
C GLN A 91 -13.18 2.46 -1.92
N GLU A 92 -12.78 1.32 -1.36
CA GLU A 92 -12.69 1.11 0.09
C GLU A 92 -11.53 1.91 0.70
N TRP A 93 -10.51 2.27 -0.09
CA TRP A 93 -9.40 3.09 0.37
C TRP A 93 -9.86 4.49 0.81
N LEU A 94 -9.62 4.82 2.08
CA LEU A 94 -9.89 6.15 2.61
C LEU A 94 -8.79 7.11 2.16
N GLU A 95 -9.16 8.21 1.49
CA GLU A 95 -8.19 9.19 1.01
C GLU A 95 -7.34 9.78 2.14
N GLU A 96 -7.88 9.88 3.36
CA GLU A 96 -7.19 10.31 4.58
C GLU A 96 -5.99 9.44 4.97
N ASN A 97 -5.93 8.20 4.49
CA ASN A 97 -4.82 7.27 4.75
C ASN A 97 -3.70 7.41 3.71
N THR A 98 -3.87 8.26 2.70
CA THR A 98 -2.88 8.44 1.63
C THR A 98 -1.66 9.19 2.16
N LEU A 99 -0.49 8.59 2.00
CA LEU A 99 0.78 9.20 2.34
C LEU A 99 1.30 10.01 1.16
N HIS A 100 1.84 11.18 1.42
CA HIS A 100 2.37 12.08 0.40
C HIS A 100 3.84 12.33 0.66
N GLU A 101 4.65 12.20 -0.38
CA GLU A 101 6.08 12.42 -0.32
C GLU A 101 6.38 13.92 -0.19
N TRP A 102 7.07 14.30 0.88
CA TRP A 102 7.49 15.68 1.11
C TRP A 102 8.97 15.90 0.80
N ASP A 103 9.81 14.90 1.05
CA ASP A 103 11.22 14.82 0.65
C ASP A 103 11.50 13.41 0.15
N GLU A 104 12.64 13.18 -0.49
CA GLU A 104 12.95 11.87 -1.10
C GLU A 104 12.89 10.75 -0.04
N GLY A 105 11.87 9.89 -0.15
CA GLY A 105 11.64 8.79 0.80
C GLY A 105 11.01 9.19 2.14
N GLU A 106 10.56 10.44 2.30
CA GLU A 106 9.87 10.89 3.51
C GLU A 106 8.41 11.23 3.23
N PHE A 107 7.50 10.64 4.01
CA PHE A 107 6.06 10.66 3.74
C PHE A 107 5.21 11.20 4.89
N GLN A 108 4.13 11.94 4.59
CA GLN A 108 3.19 12.49 5.56
C GLN A 108 1.74 12.33 5.08
N LEU A 109 0.79 12.16 6.00
CA LEU A 109 -0.65 12.04 5.66
C LEU A 109 -1.24 13.37 5.13
N GLU A 110 -0.71 14.50 5.60
CA GLU A 110 -1.11 15.84 5.18
C GLU A 110 0.14 16.70 4.94
N PRO A 111 0.14 17.62 3.96
CA PRO A 111 1.25 18.53 3.75
C PRO A 111 1.30 19.52 4.93
N SER A 112 2.49 19.75 5.47
CA SER A 112 2.68 20.65 6.62
C SER A 112 2.37 22.11 6.25
N LEU A 113 1.14 22.58 6.55
CA LEU A 113 0.67 23.95 6.33
C LEU A 113 1.51 25.04 7.04
N ASP A 114 2.39 24.66 7.97
CA ASP A 114 3.27 25.57 8.72
C ASP A 114 4.42 26.16 7.87
N THR A 115 4.64 25.68 6.64
CA THR A 115 5.65 26.22 5.72
C THR A 115 5.02 26.82 4.47
N GLU A 116 5.64 27.86 3.90
CA GLU A 116 5.18 28.50 2.65
C GLU A 116 5.12 27.46 1.49
N GLU A 117 5.99 26.46 1.54
CA GLU A 117 6.02 25.31 0.64
C GLU A 117 4.85 24.35 0.86
N GLY A 118 4.54 24.00 2.12
CA GLY A 118 3.39 23.13 2.45
C GLY A 118 2.03 23.80 2.26
N GLN A 119 1.94 25.13 2.37
CA GLN A 119 0.76 25.88 1.92
C GLN A 119 0.58 25.81 0.40
N THR A 120 1.66 25.91 -0.37
CA THR A 120 1.59 25.80 -1.83
C THR A 120 1.20 24.39 -2.26
N ALA A 121 1.78 23.35 -1.64
CA ALA A 121 1.40 21.97 -1.90
C ALA A 121 -0.08 21.69 -1.55
N ALA A 122 -0.57 22.23 -0.43
CA ALA A 122 -1.98 22.12 -0.06
C ALA A 122 -2.92 22.85 -1.04
N ASP A 123 -2.57 24.07 -1.50
CA ASP A 123 -3.34 24.83 -2.48
C ASP A 123 -3.39 24.10 -3.85
N GLU A 124 -2.29 23.48 -4.29
CA GLU A 124 -2.27 22.69 -5.53
C GLU A 124 -3.08 21.38 -5.41
N TRP A 125 -3.28 20.86 -4.19
CA TRP A 125 -4.07 19.66 -3.96
C TRP A 125 -5.58 19.93 -3.87
N ASP A 126 -5.99 21.13 -3.45
CA ASP A 126 -7.41 21.54 -3.36
C ASP A 126 -8.01 21.89 -4.74
N GLU A 127 -7.18 22.16 -5.77
CA GLU A 127 -7.62 22.62 -7.10
C GLU A 127 -8.13 21.53 -8.07
N ARG A 128 -8.49 20.31 -7.61
CA ARG A 128 -9.02 19.23 -8.48
C ARG A 128 -10.55 19.13 -8.58
#